data_AF-A0A965RDV5-F1
#
_entry.id   AF-A0A965RDV5-F1
#
_cell.length_a   1.000
_cell.length_b   1.000
_cell.length_c   1.000
_cell.angle_alpha   90.00
_cell.angle_beta   90.00
_cell.angle_gamma   90.00
#
_symmetry.space_group_name_H-M   'P 1'
#
loop_
_entity.id
_entity.type
_entity.pdbx_description
1 polymer ?
#
loop_
_entity_poly.entity_id
_entity_poly.type
_entity_poly.pdbx_seq_one_letter_code
_entity_poly.pdbx_strand_id
1 'polypeptide(L)' 'MLRFLLPLLLLPFAALAAAEPRPLIIAHRGASGYLPEHTLAAKALAYGQGADYLEQDVVLSKDGVPVIFHDTHID' A
#
# COMPACT_ATOMS: atom_id res chain seq x y z
N MET A 1 29.36 -46.05 30.65
CA MET A 1 30.13 -44.79 30.54
C MET A 1 29.44 -43.93 29.48
N LEU A 2 28.26 -43.39 29.78
CA LEU A 2 28.05 -41.99 30.16
C LEU A 2 29.09 -41.00 29.59
N ARG A 3 28.73 -40.33 28.50
CA ARG A 3 28.89 -38.87 28.31
C ARG A 3 28.14 -38.44 27.03
N PHE A 4 26.94 -37.88 27.21
CA PHE A 4 26.65 -36.43 27.12
C PHE A 4 26.73 -35.95 25.67
N LEU A 5 25.60 -35.87 24.97
CA LEU A 5 24.69 -34.70 24.89
C LEU A 5 25.01 -33.83 23.66
N LEU A 6 24.07 -33.88 22.72
CA LEU A 6 23.70 -32.89 21.72
C LEU A 6 24.07 -31.42 22.09
N PRO A 7 24.55 -30.63 21.12
CA PRO A 7 24.00 -29.30 20.91
C PRO A 7 23.56 -29.22 19.44
N LEU A 8 22.31 -29.48 19.08
CA LEU A 8 21.19 -28.52 19.13
C LEU A 8 21.61 -27.09 19.45
N LEU A 9 21.23 -26.21 18.53
CA LEU A 9 21.10 -24.77 18.67
C LEU A 9 22.39 -23.93 18.54
N LEU A 10 22.73 -23.63 17.30
CA LEU A 10 23.22 -22.30 16.91
C LEU A 10 22.51 -21.91 15.61
N LEU A 11 21.18 -21.79 15.67
CA LEU A 11 20.54 -20.79 14.82
C LEU A 11 21.18 -19.46 15.25
N PRO A 12 21.82 -18.68 14.35
CA PRO A 12 22.07 -17.31 14.70
C PRO A 12 20.70 -16.74 14.98
N PHE A 13 20.50 -16.29 16.20
CA PHE A 13 19.49 -15.31 16.57
C PHE A 13 19.92 -14.00 15.87
N ALA A 14 20.04 -14.05 14.54
CA ALA A 14 20.10 -12.87 13.71
C ALA A 14 18.76 -12.23 13.99
N ALA A 15 18.83 -11.19 14.81
CA ALA A 15 17.70 -10.40 15.24
C ALA A 15 16.76 -10.27 14.05
N LEU A 16 15.50 -10.66 14.26
CA LEU A 16 14.43 -10.20 13.41
C LEU A 16 14.51 -8.67 13.55
N ALA A 17 15.28 -8.03 12.68
CA ALA A 17 15.43 -6.59 12.68
C ALA A 17 14.00 -6.09 12.51
N ALA A 18 13.47 -5.43 13.53
CA ALA A 18 12.20 -4.74 13.41
C ALA A 18 12.37 -3.86 12.17
N ALA A 19 11.49 -4.04 11.17
CA ALA A 19 11.57 -3.22 9.97
C ALA A 19 11.55 -1.77 10.41
N GLU A 20 12.61 -1.01 10.10
CA GLU A 20 12.69 0.40 10.41
C GLU A 20 11.40 1.08 9.91
N PRO A 21 10.77 1.97 10.71
CA PRO A 21 9.53 2.61 10.31
C PRO A 21 9.79 3.45 9.06
N ARG A 22 9.42 2.90 7.90
CA ARG A 22 9.47 3.60 6.62
C ARG A 22 8.20 4.45 6.46
N PRO A 23 8.27 5.59 5.77
CA PRO A 23 7.09 6.34 5.42
C PRO A 23 6.08 5.47 4.65
N LEU A 24 4.79 5.68 4.92
CA LEU A 24 3.71 5.14 4.08
C LEU A 24 3.59 6.00 2.83
N ILE A 25 3.57 5.35 1.68
CA ILE A 25 3.36 5.99 0.39
C ILE A 25 1.89 5.81 0.00
N ILE A 26 1.12 6.90 0.13
CA ILE A 26 -0.30 6.94 -0.22
C ILE A 26 -0.45 7.68 -1.55
N ALA A 27 -0.89 6.98 -2.59
CA ALA A 27 -1.06 7.55 -3.92
C ALA A 27 -2.35 8.37 -4.00
N HIS A 28 -2.20 9.70 -3.83
CA HIS A 28 -3.29 10.68 -3.90
C HIS A 28 -3.96 10.64 -5.29
N ARG A 29 -5.19 10.09 -5.32
CA ARG A 29 -6.00 9.86 -6.53
C ARG A 29 -5.36 8.96 -7.57
N GLY A 30 -4.47 8.05 -7.14
CA GLY A 30 -3.58 7.27 -8.00
C GLY A 30 -2.30 8.02 -8.36
N ALA A 31 -1.64 7.66 -9.46
CA ALA A 31 -0.47 8.34 -9.98
C ALA A 31 -0.84 9.64 -10.71
N SER A 32 -1.57 10.53 -10.04
CA SER A 32 -2.22 11.73 -10.60
C SER A 32 -1.26 12.75 -11.22
N GLY A 33 0.01 12.75 -10.80
CA GLY A 33 1.06 13.54 -11.45
C GLY A 33 1.50 13.03 -12.83
N TYR A 34 1.10 11.82 -13.21
CA TYR A 34 1.51 11.15 -14.46
C TYR A 34 0.34 10.81 -15.37
N LEU A 35 -0.82 10.46 -14.80
CA LEU A 35 -2.01 10.01 -15.51
C LEU A 35 -3.25 10.71 -14.93
N PRO A 36 -4.36 10.82 -15.69
CA PRO A 36 -5.58 11.45 -15.18
C PRO A 36 -6.03 10.83 -13.86
N GLU A 37 -6.28 11.67 -12.87
CA GLU A 37 -6.69 11.26 -11.53
C GLU A 37 -7.95 10.39 -11.52
N HIS A 38 -8.10 9.55 -10.49
CA HIS A 38 -9.26 8.68 -10.30
C HIS A 38 -9.56 7.67 -11.41
N THR A 39 -8.67 7.51 -12.38
CA THR A 39 -8.77 6.48 -13.42
C THR A 39 -8.14 5.15 -13.01
N LEU A 40 -8.58 4.05 -13.64
CA LEU A 40 -7.93 2.75 -13.49
C LEU A 40 -6.46 2.77 -13.92
N ALA A 41 -6.12 3.56 -14.94
CA ALA A 41 -4.74 3.69 -15.42
C ALA A 41 -3.83 4.34 -14.35
N ALA A 42 -4.27 5.43 -13.72
CA ALA A 42 -3.51 6.06 -12.63
C ALA A 42 -3.32 5.13 -11.43
N LYS A 43 -4.33 4.31 -11.10
CA LYS A 43 -4.26 3.31 -10.03
C LYS A 43 -3.27 2.18 -10.37
N ALA A 44 -3.34 1.67 -11.58
CA ALA A 44 -2.44 0.61 -12.05
C ALA A 44 -0.98 1.07 -12.03
N LEU A 45 -0.71 2.31 -12.47
CA LEU A 45 0.63 2.88 -12.41
C LEU A 45 1.11 3.07 -10.97
N ALA A 46 0.27 3.64 -10.08
CA ALA A 46 0.63 3.81 -8.66
C ALA A 46 0.95 2.47 -7.98
N TYR A 47 0.17 1.43 -8.27
CA TYR A 47 0.45 0.07 -7.81
C TYR A 47 1.79 -0.45 -8.36
N GLY A 48 2.03 -0.27 -9.66
CA GLY A 48 3.31 -0.65 -10.30
C GLY A 48 4.53 0.12 -9.78
N GLN A 49 4.33 1.33 -9.24
CA GLN A 49 5.36 2.16 -8.61
C GLN A 49 5.61 1.80 -7.12
N GLY A 50 4.82 0.88 -6.55
CA GLY A 50 5.01 0.41 -5.17
C GLY A 50 4.36 1.29 -4.10
N ALA A 51 3.27 2.00 -4.43
CA ALA A 51 2.47 2.67 -3.41
C ALA A 51 1.89 1.67 -2.40
N ASP A 52 1.88 2.03 -1.12
CA ASP A 52 1.30 1.21 -0.06
C ASP A 52 -0.23 1.25 -0.08
N TYR A 53 -0.79 2.41 -0.42
CA TYR A 53 -2.23 2.64 -0.49
C TYR A 53 -2.60 3.47 -1.72
N LEU A 54 -3.82 3.26 -2.20
CA LEU A 54 -4.50 4.11 -3.17
C LEU A 54 -5.53 4.94 -2.42
N GLU A 55 -5.40 6.27 -2.47
CA GLU A 55 -6.39 7.19 -1.92
C GLU A 55 -7.51 7.42 -2.96
N GLN A 56 -8.75 7.59 -2.47
CA GLN A 56 -9.97 7.67 -3.28
C GLN A 56 -10.95 8.68 -2.69
N ASP A 57 -11.33 9.66 -3.51
CA ASP A 57 -12.46 10.54 -3.24
C ASP A 57 -13.75 9.85 -3.69
N VAL A 58 -14.77 9.88 -2.84
CA VAL A 58 -16.07 9.24 -3.11
C VAL A 58 -17.17 10.29 -2.97
N VAL A 59 -17.97 10.43 -4.02
CA VAL A 59 -19.19 11.23 -4.04
C VAL A 59 -20.40 10.35 -4.37
N LEU A 60 -21.60 10.80 -4.02
CA LEU A 60 -22.83 10.09 -4.37
C LEU A 60 -23.45 10.70 -5.62
N SER A 61 -23.89 9.84 -6.54
CA SER A 61 -24.79 10.23 -7.63
C SER A 61 -26.18 10.57 -7.10
N LYS A 62 -27.05 11.13 -7.98
CA LYS A 62 -28.44 11.47 -7.63
C LYS A 62 -29.25 10.28 -7.12
N ASP A 63 -28.98 9.09 -7.63
CA ASP A 63 -29.59 7.82 -7.25
C ASP A 63 -28.87 7.12 -6.08
N GLY A 64 -27.92 7.80 -5.42
CA GLY A 64 -27.24 7.31 -4.22
C GLY A 64 -26.13 6.29 -4.48
N VAL A 65 -25.67 6.16 -5.72
CA VAL A 65 -24.59 5.26 -6.10
C VAL A 65 -23.24 5.94 -5.83
N PRO A 66 -22.30 5.30 -5.09
CA PRO A 66 -20.96 5.84 -4.91
C PRO A 66 -20.19 5.90 -6.24
N VAL A 67 -19.58 7.05 -6.51
CA VAL A 67 -18.75 7.32 -7.67
C VAL A 67 -17.39 7.84 -7.21
N ILE A 68 -16.32 7.41 -7.88
CA ILE A 68 -14.98 7.93 -7.63
C ILE A 68 -14.79 9.22 -8.42
N PHE A 69 -14.82 10.33 -7.72
CA PHE A 69 -14.69 11.67 -8.31
C PHE A 69 -14.36 12.66 -7.20
N HIS A 70 -13.56 13.69 -7.51
CA HIS A 70 -13.11 14.65 -6.51
C HIS A 70 -14.10 15.81 -6.33
N ASP A 71 -14.49 16.46 -7.43
CA ASP A 71 -15.32 17.66 -7.35
C ASP A 71 -16.80 17.32 -7.17
N THR A 72 -17.59 18.29 -6.74
CA THR A 72 -19.05 18.11 -6.63
C THR A 72 -19.80 18.51 -7.91
N HIS A 73 -19.09 19.05 -8.89
CA HIS A 73 -19.62 19.55 -10.15
C HIS A 73 -18.73 19.08 -11.30
N ILE A 74 -19.32 18.93 -12.50
CA ILE A 74 -18.58 18.72 -13.75
C ILE A 74 -18.58 20.06 -14.48
N ASP A 75 -17.41 20.53 -14.86
CA ASP A 75 -17.24 21.73 -15.70
C ASP A 75 -17.51 21.46 -17.19
#